data_AF-A0A958C0A8-F1
#
_entry.id   AF-A0A958C0A8-F1
#
_cell.length_a   1.000
_cell.length_b   1.000
_cell.length_c   1.000
_cell.angle_alpha   90.00
_cell.angle_beta   90.00
_cell.angle_gamma   90.00
#
_symmetry.space_group_name_H-M   'P 1'
#
loop_
_entity.id
_entity.type
_entity.pdbx_description
1 polymer ?
#
loop_
_entity_poly.entity_id
_entity_poly.type
_entity_poly.pdbx_seq_one_letter_code
_entity_poly.pdbx_strand_id
1 'polypeptide(L)'
;MKRVLMLLTMLVLSLSMLFTPAAQAQGGGYAPENTARLRMVHASPDAPAVDVVIADRLVFRYVRFGDITFYAPLAAGQVNVKVLTADANRTEVINTNLDLTGDTAYTLLAVGEEANIEPLVLVDDNSLPEAGQAKVRFVNASPDAPAVDVAVKNGEVLFDNVAFKSATDYKTVDANRYNLEVRSAGTPDVILDVPWVGLRPGSVSTVFALGLMNGQPPLQAELKLDRRSWFGPGQGSGPGQGPGFRPGYCCQRPPVYQRPPCCRPNYNYGNYSFYGGWYYNHYPKVW
;
A
#
# COMPACT_ATOMS: atom_id res chain seq x y z
N MET A 1 48.31 -61.03 -52.70
CA MET A 1 46.91 -60.67 -53.03
C MET A 1 46.49 -59.57 -52.04
N LYS A 2 46.95 -58.33 -52.20
CA LYS A 2 46.25 -57.21 -52.87
C LYS A 2 44.73 -57.17 -52.59
N ARG A 3 44.32 -56.08 -51.95
CA ARG A 3 42.99 -55.43 -51.88
C ARG A 3 42.18 -55.70 -50.60
N VAL A 4 42.29 -54.74 -49.66
CA VAL A 4 41.23 -54.02 -48.90
C VAL A 4 42.04 -53.05 -48.01
N LEU A 5 42.47 -51.82 -48.39
CA LEU A 5 41.73 -50.60 -48.75
C LEU A 5 40.55 -50.40 -47.78
N MET A 6 40.52 -49.49 -46.80
CA MET A 6 40.65 -48.03 -46.89
C MET A 6 40.27 -47.44 -45.50
N LEU A 7 40.88 -46.31 -45.08
CA LEU A 7 40.33 -45.27 -44.15
C LEU A 7 40.17 -45.69 -42.67
N LEU A 8 40.50 -44.92 -41.63
CA LEU A 8 40.50 -43.47 -41.42
C LEU A 8 41.57 -43.11 -40.38
N THR A 9 42.58 -42.37 -40.82
CA THR A 9 43.34 -41.43 -39.99
C THR A 9 42.53 -40.13 -39.89
N MET A 10 42.67 -39.41 -38.76
CA MET A 10 42.14 -38.07 -38.47
C MET A 10 40.65 -37.96 -38.09
N LEU A 11 40.39 -37.95 -36.79
CA LEU A 11 39.27 -37.20 -36.21
C LEU A 11 39.67 -36.64 -34.83
N VAL A 12 40.59 -35.67 -34.81
CA VAL A 12 40.69 -34.70 -33.72
C VAL A 12 39.84 -33.51 -34.17
N LEU A 13 38.52 -33.66 -34.06
CA LEU A 13 37.58 -32.60 -34.38
C LEU A 13 37.42 -31.71 -33.13
N SER A 14 38.01 -30.53 -33.23
CA SER A 14 37.78 -29.32 -32.44
C SER A 14 36.43 -29.27 -31.72
N LEU A 15 36.44 -29.56 -30.42
CA LEU A 15 35.34 -29.21 -29.52
C LEU A 15 35.59 -27.79 -28.98
N SER A 16 35.46 -26.79 -29.85
CA SER A 16 35.33 -25.40 -29.43
C SER A 16 33.89 -25.20 -28.95
N MET A 17 33.64 -25.52 -27.67
CA MET A 17 32.41 -25.13 -26.98
C MET A 17 32.31 -23.60 -27.03
N LEU A 18 31.31 -23.12 -27.77
CA LEU A 18 30.85 -21.75 -27.72
C LEU A 18 30.36 -21.48 -26.30
N PHE A 19 31.20 -20.83 -25.50
CA PHE A 19 30.78 -20.20 -24.27
C PHE A 19 29.86 -19.04 -24.66
N THR A 20 28.56 -19.30 -24.75
CA THR A 20 27.55 -18.24 -24.74
C THR A 20 27.53 -17.67 -23.32
N PRO A 21 27.94 -16.41 -23.09
CA PRO A 21 27.67 -15.79 -21.81
C PRO A 21 26.15 -15.70 -21.68
N ALA A 22 25.58 -16.43 -20.72
CA ALA A 22 24.22 -16.20 -20.28
C ALA A 22 24.17 -14.74 -19.83
N ALA A 23 23.47 -13.89 -20.58
CA ALA A 23 23.15 -12.54 -20.16
C ALA A 23 22.42 -12.66 -18.82
N GLN A 24 23.12 -12.33 -17.74
CA GLN A 24 22.53 -12.22 -16.43
C GLN A 24 21.54 -11.05 -16.50
N ALA A 25 20.25 -11.37 -16.60
CA ALA A 25 19.20 -10.40 -16.30
C ALA A 25 19.41 -9.99 -14.84
N GLN A 26 20.07 -8.85 -14.65
CA GLN A 26 20.10 -8.17 -13.36
C GLN A 26 18.65 -7.81 -13.05
N GLY A 27 18.06 -8.56 -12.10
CA GLY A 27 16.75 -8.27 -11.53
C GLY A 27 16.79 -6.97 -10.73
N GLY A 28 16.85 -5.84 -11.42
CA GLY A 28 16.25 -4.61 -10.95
C GLY A 28 14.77 -4.71 -11.26
N GLY A 29 13.93 -4.87 -10.24
CA GLY A 29 12.48 -4.81 -10.39
C GLY A 29 12.05 -3.40 -10.77
N TYR A 30 12.25 -3.03 -12.04
CA TYR A 30 11.49 -1.96 -12.65
C TYR A 30 10.11 -2.55 -12.90
N ALA A 31 9.08 -1.99 -12.25
CA ALA A 31 7.72 -2.19 -12.71
C ALA A 31 7.71 -1.88 -14.22
N PRO A 32 7.06 -2.71 -15.07
CA PRO A 32 7.05 -2.44 -16.50
C PRO A 32 6.62 -0.99 -16.74
N GLU A 33 7.31 -0.29 -17.63
CA GLU A 33 6.92 1.08 -17.99
C GLU A 33 5.43 1.06 -18.35
N ASN A 34 4.63 1.94 -17.73
CA ASN A 34 3.16 1.99 -17.83
C ASN A 34 2.37 1.03 -16.91
N THR A 35 2.77 0.85 -15.64
CA THR A 35 1.89 0.23 -14.62
C THR A 35 0.99 1.24 -13.93
N ALA A 36 -0.29 0.89 -13.77
CA ALA A 36 -1.18 1.53 -12.81
C ALA A 36 -1.14 0.77 -11.46
N ARG A 37 -1.74 1.36 -10.43
CA ARG A 37 -1.86 0.74 -9.10
C ARG A 37 -3.30 0.81 -8.64
N LEU A 38 -3.87 -0.29 -8.15
CA LEU A 38 -5.23 -0.31 -7.62
C LEU A 38 -5.22 -0.93 -6.21
N ARG A 39 -5.93 -0.30 -5.28
CA ARG A 39 -6.31 -0.92 -4.01
C ARG A 39 -7.83 -0.95 -3.86
N MET A 40 -8.29 -1.88 -3.04
CA MET A 40 -9.67 -2.01 -2.61
C MET A 40 -9.86 -1.54 -1.16
N VAL A 41 -11.00 -0.89 -0.90
CA VAL A 41 -11.59 -0.69 0.43
C VAL A 41 -12.96 -1.34 0.46
N HIS A 42 -13.23 -2.16 1.47
CA HIS A 42 -14.58 -2.65 1.70
C HIS A 42 -15.28 -1.77 2.73
N ALA A 43 -16.21 -0.94 2.26
CA ALA A 43 -16.91 0.07 3.05
C ALA A 43 -18.41 -0.20 3.18
N SER A 44 -18.87 -1.41 2.84
CA SER A 44 -20.27 -1.82 3.01
C SER A 44 -20.44 -2.46 4.39
N PRO A 45 -21.21 -1.83 5.30
CA PRO A 45 -21.18 -2.13 6.74
C PRO A 45 -21.82 -3.47 7.13
N ASP A 46 -22.86 -3.89 6.42
CA ASP A 46 -23.68 -5.07 6.66
C ASP A 46 -23.34 -6.24 5.73
N ALA A 47 -22.58 -6.00 4.67
CA ALA A 47 -22.16 -7.02 3.73
C ALA A 47 -21.13 -8.00 4.33
N PRO A 48 -21.14 -9.28 3.89
CA PRO A 48 -20.09 -10.22 4.22
C PRO A 48 -18.75 -9.78 3.61
N ALA A 49 -17.64 -10.35 4.09
CA ALA A 49 -16.33 -10.16 3.48
C ALA A 49 -16.37 -10.46 1.96
N VAL A 50 -15.50 -9.82 1.19
CA VAL A 50 -15.49 -9.91 -0.27
C VAL A 50 -14.17 -10.39 -0.84
N ASP A 51 -14.25 -11.04 -1.99
CA ASP A 51 -13.14 -11.37 -2.86
C ASP A 51 -13.11 -10.40 -4.05
N VAL A 52 -11.92 -9.94 -4.44
CA VAL A 52 -11.72 -9.02 -5.55
C VAL A 52 -11.00 -9.74 -6.68
N VAL A 53 -11.67 -9.83 -7.82
CA VAL A 53 -11.14 -10.42 -9.05
C VAL A 53 -10.85 -9.30 -10.04
N ILE A 54 -9.63 -9.26 -10.56
CA ILE A 54 -9.17 -8.26 -11.53
C ILE A 54 -8.60 -9.01 -12.73
N ALA A 55 -9.08 -8.70 -13.93
CA ALA A 55 -8.72 -9.42 -15.16
C ALA A 55 -8.84 -10.95 -14.99
N ASP A 56 -9.98 -11.41 -14.46
CA ASP A 56 -10.31 -12.82 -14.19
C ASP A 56 -9.36 -13.55 -13.22
N ARG A 57 -8.55 -12.81 -12.45
CA ARG A 57 -7.67 -13.35 -11.42
C ARG A 57 -8.07 -12.85 -10.04
N LEU A 58 -8.14 -13.75 -9.06
CA LEU A 58 -8.33 -13.38 -7.66
C LEU A 58 -7.09 -12.62 -7.16
N VAL A 59 -7.23 -11.32 -6.86
CA VAL A 59 -6.13 -10.45 -6.41
C VAL A 59 -6.18 -10.21 -4.91
N PHE A 60 -7.37 -9.92 -4.37
CA PHE A 60 -7.57 -9.78 -2.94
C PHE A 60 -8.61 -10.80 -2.48
N ARG A 61 -8.32 -11.47 -1.36
CA ARG A 61 -9.18 -12.51 -0.81
C ARG A 61 -9.65 -12.10 0.57
N TYR A 62 -10.93 -12.35 0.85
CA TYR A 62 -11.52 -12.20 2.18
C TYR A 62 -11.27 -10.81 2.79
N VAL A 63 -11.50 -9.77 1.99
CA VAL A 63 -11.44 -8.37 2.43
C VAL A 63 -12.69 -8.12 3.27
N ARG A 64 -12.54 -7.89 4.58
CA ARG A 64 -13.66 -7.65 5.51
C ARG A 64 -14.04 -6.17 5.51
N PHE A 65 -15.22 -5.85 6.03
CA PHE A 65 -15.59 -4.46 6.27
C PHE A 65 -14.47 -3.72 7.02
N GLY A 66 -14.11 -2.53 6.53
CA GLY A 66 -13.03 -1.70 7.06
C GLY A 66 -11.63 -2.07 6.60
N ASP A 67 -11.43 -3.24 5.97
CA ASP A 67 -10.11 -3.60 5.44
C ASP A 67 -9.76 -2.68 4.24
N ILE A 68 -8.57 -2.07 4.32
CA ILE A 68 -7.96 -1.28 3.25
C ILE A 68 -6.71 -1.99 2.77
N THR A 69 -6.82 -2.59 1.59
CA THR A 69 -5.74 -3.40 0.99
C THR A 69 -4.50 -2.57 0.63
N PHE A 70 -3.42 -3.26 0.26
CA PHE A 70 -2.27 -2.63 -0.38
C PHE A 70 -2.56 -2.36 -1.86
N TYR A 71 -1.80 -1.45 -2.47
CA TYR A 71 -1.85 -1.28 -3.91
C TYR A 71 -1.29 -2.51 -4.63
N ALA A 72 -2.11 -3.13 -5.47
CA ALA A 72 -1.68 -4.13 -6.43
C ALA A 72 -1.23 -3.41 -7.73
N PRO A 73 -0.04 -3.75 -8.28
CA PRO A 73 0.37 -3.25 -9.59
C PRO A 73 -0.45 -3.93 -10.68
N LEU A 74 -0.92 -3.14 -11.65
CA LEU A 74 -1.70 -3.59 -12.78
C LEU A 74 -1.13 -2.99 -14.07
N ALA A 75 -1.34 -3.65 -15.20
CA ALA A 75 -1.08 -3.02 -16.48
C ALA A 75 -2.04 -1.85 -16.68
N ALA A 76 -1.54 -0.73 -17.22
CA ALA A 76 -2.40 0.35 -17.68
C ALA A 76 -3.27 -0.11 -18.87
N GLY A 77 -4.39 0.58 -19.06
CA GLY A 77 -5.44 0.24 -20.02
C GLY A 77 -6.73 -0.18 -19.33
N GLN A 78 -7.68 -0.63 -20.14
CA GLN A 78 -8.97 -1.09 -19.64
C GLN A 78 -8.83 -2.43 -18.92
N VAL A 79 -9.37 -2.54 -17.71
CA VAL A 79 -9.40 -3.77 -16.93
C VAL A 79 -10.78 -3.98 -16.32
N ASN A 80 -11.25 -5.23 -16.35
CA ASN A 80 -12.46 -5.61 -15.64
C ASN A 80 -12.14 -5.90 -14.17
N VAL A 81 -12.93 -5.32 -13.27
CA VAL A 81 -12.86 -5.54 -11.82
C VAL A 81 -14.21 -6.05 -11.35
N LYS A 82 -14.18 -7.19 -10.66
CA LYS A 82 -15.34 -7.80 -10.01
C LYS A 82 -15.10 -7.91 -8.52
N VAL A 83 -16.16 -7.66 -7.76
CA VAL A 83 -16.19 -7.91 -6.31
C VAL A 83 -17.27 -8.96 -6.09
N LEU A 84 -16.89 -10.04 -5.43
CA LEU A 84 -17.79 -11.14 -5.10
C LEU A 84 -17.87 -11.29 -3.59
N THR A 85 -19.02 -11.70 -3.06
CA THR A 85 -19.08 -12.13 -1.66
C THR A 85 -18.12 -13.30 -1.43
N ALA A 86 -17.43 -13.31 -0.29
CA ALA A 86 -16.52 -14.36 0.13
C ALA A 86 -17.24 -15.41 0.99
N ASP A 87 -18.49 -15.69 0.65
CA ASP A 87 -19.34 -16.72 1.25
C ASP A 87 -19.54 -17.90 0.28
N ALA A 88 -20.41 -18.84 0.64
CA ALA A 88 -20.69 -20.01 -0.19
C ALA A 88 -21.37 -19.67 -1.53
N ASN A 89 -22.09 -18.54 -1.59
CA ASN A 89 -22.86 -18.13 -2.77
C ASN A 89 -21.98 -17.45 -3.82
N ARG A 90 -20.92 -16.77 -3.39
CA ARG A 90 -20.01 -16.00 -4.27
C ARG A 90 -20.76 -15.05 -5.21
N THR A 91 -21.75 -14.35 -4.68
CA THR A 91 -22.57 -13.39 -5.40
C THR A 91 -21.69 -12.25 -5.92
N GLU A 92 -21.79 -11.94 -7.21
CA GLU A 92 -21.14 -10.78 -7.80
C GLU A 92 -21.91 -9.51 -7.38
N VAL A 93 -21.27 -8.63 -6.62
CA VAL A 93 -21.86 -7.39 -6.10
C VAL A 93 -21.38 -6.14 -6.84
N ILE A 94 -20.20 -6.22 -7.48
CA ILE A 94 -19.68 -5.19 -8.38
C ILE A 94 -19.09 -5.90 -9.60
N ASN A 95 -19.36 -5.35 -10.78
CA ASN A 95 -18.70 -5.72 -12.03
C ASN A 95 -18.58 -4.48 -12.91
N THR A 96 -17.37 -3.97 -13.05
CA THR A 96 -17.12 -2.72 -13.76
C THR A 96 -15.82 -2.77 -14.54
N ASN A 97 -15.74 -2.00 -15.62
CA ASN A 97 -14.52 -1.80 -16.38
C ASN A 97 -13.89 -0.47 -15.97
N LEU A 98 -12.62 -0.51 -15.59
CA LEU A 98 -11.84 0.67 -15.22
C LEU A 98 -10.78 0.95 -16.29
N ASP A 99 -10.70 2.18 -16.75
CA ASP A 99 -9.64 2.64 -17.65
C ASP A 99 -8.47 3.18 -16.83
N LEU A 100 -7.45 2.34 -16.62
CA LEU A 100 -6.32 2.67 -15.77
C LEU A 100 -5.22 3.39 -16.55
N THR A 101 -4.80 4.55 -16.07
CA THR A 101 -3.67 5.30 -16.63
C THR A 101 -2.36 4.86 -15.97
N GLY A 102 -1.29 4.76 -16.76
CA GLY A 102 0.07 4.50 -16.25
C GLY A 102 0.48 5.48 -15.15
N ASP A 103 1.32 4.99 -14.24
CA ASP A 103 1.87 5.73 -13.10
C ASP A 103 0.83 6.31 -12.12
N THR A 104 -0.45 6.02 -12.34
CA THR A 104 -1.57 6.50 -11.54
C THR A 104 -1.98 5.46 -10.51
N ALA A 105 -2.34 5.92 -9.32
CA ALA A 105 -2.88 5.10 -8.25
C ALA A 105 -4.39 5.32 -8.14
N TYR A 106 -5.12 4.25 -7.88
CA TYR A 106 -6.56 4.24 -7.76
C TYR A 106 -7.00 3.54 -6.48
N THR A 107 -8.07 4.04 -5.87
CA THR A 107 -8.78 3.38 -4.78
C THR A 107 -10.18 3.03 -5.25
N LEU A 108 -10.51 1.75 -5.31
CA LEU A 108 -11.88 1.27 -5.47
C LEU A 108 -12.47 1.02 -4.08
N LEU A 109 -13.63 1.59 -3.80
CA LEU A 109 -14.41 1.28 -2.61
C LEU A 109 -15.67 0.52 -3.02
N ALA A 110 -16.03 -0.53 -2.28
CA ALA A 110 -17.39 -1.06 -2.26
C ALA A 110 -18.18 -0.32 -1.17
N VAL A 111 -19.10 0.55 -1.56
CA VAL A 111 -19.90 1.43 -0.67
C VAL A 111 -21.38 1.09 -0.75
N GLY A 112 -22.15 1.49 0.25
CA GLY A 112 -23.59 1.16 0.35
C GLY A 112 -23.82 -0.05 1.23
N GLU A 113 -25.09 -0.36 1.51
CA GLU A 113 -25.48 -1.58 2.25
C GLU A 113 -25.47 -2.82 1.32
N GLU A 114 -25.49 -4.03 1.87
CA GLU A 114 -25.36 -5.30 1.13
C GLU A 114 -26.35 -5.39 -0.03
N ALA A 115 -27.59 -4.94 0.20
CA ALA A 115 -28.64 -4.93 -0.80
C ALA A 115 -28.37 -3.99 -2.00
N ASN A 116 -27.50 -2.98 -1.84
CA ASN A 116 -27.23 -1.94 -2.83
C ASN A 116 -25.75 -1.52 -2.83
N ILE A 117 -24.83 -2.48 -2.94
CA ILE A 117 -23.40 -2.18 -3.05
C ILE A 117 -23.10 -1.53 -4.40
N GLU A 118 -22.34 -0.43 -4.38
CA GLU A 118 -21.88 0.27 -5.57
C GLU A 118 -20.35 0.48 -5.52
N PRO A 119 -19.68 0.56 -6.69
CA PRO A 119 -18.29 0.98 -6.76
C PRO A 119 -18.15 2.50 -6.66
N LEU A 120 -17.26 2.97 -5.78
CA LEU A 120 -16.71 4.33 -5.81
C LEU A 120 -15.23 4.27 -6.19
N VAL A 121 -14.87 4.85 -7.33
CA VAL A 121 -13.51 4.83 -7.85
C VAL A 121 -12.87 6.20 -7.67
N LEU A 122 -11.74 6.24 -6.99
CA LEU A 122 -10.97 7.45 -6.74
C LEU A 122 -9.62 7.39 -7.45
N VAL A 123 -9.15 8.54 -7.91
CA VAL A 123 -7.76 8.74 -8.35
C VAL A 123 -6.97 9.31 -7.19
N ASP A 124 -5.81 8.73 -6.90
CA ASP A 124 -5.01 9.06 -5.73
C ASP A 124 -3.80 9.92 -6.12
N ASP A 125 -3.81 11.19 -5.69
CA ASP A 125 -2.63 12.05 -5.75
C ASP A 125 -1.64 11.68 -4.63
N ASN A 126 -0.78 10.73 -4.96
CA ASN A 126 0.32 10.29 -4.10
C ASN A 126 1.61 11.11 -4.31
N SER A 127 1.55 12.32 -4.88
CA SER A 127 2.72 13.20 -4.90
C SER A 127 3.05 13.69 -3.49
N LEU A 128 4.34 13.76 -3.17
CA LEU A 128 4.79 14.18 -1.84
C LEU A 128 4.54 15.69 -1.65
N PRO A 129 4.07 16.13 -0.47
CA PRO A 129 3.99 17.54 -0.13
C PRO A 129 5.38 18.15 0.10
N GLU A 130 5.44 19.47 0.27
CA GLU A 130 6.66 20.18 0.64
C GLU A 130 7.18 19.75 2.02
N ALA A 131 8.44 20.10 2.29
CA ALA A 131 9.07 19.77 3.57
C ALA A 131 8.30 20.40 4.74
N GLY A 132 8.02 19.59 5.76
CA GLY A 132 7.25 20.04 6.93
C GLY A 132 5.73 19.96 6.77
N GLN A 133 5.22 19.61 5.59
CA GLN A 133 3.79 19.49 5.33
C GLN A 133 3.34 18.02 5.18
N ALA A 134 2.01 17.83 5.18
CA ALA A 134 1.32 16.58 4.90
C ALA A 134 0.13 16.83 3.95
N LYS A 135 -0.25 15.84 3.14
CA LYS A 135 -1.51 15.83 2.39
C LYS A 135 -2.53 14.94 3.09
N VAL A 136 -3.76 15.41 3.17
CA VAL A 136 -4.90 14.64 3.68
C VAL A 136 -6.09 14.80 2.75
N ARG A 137 -6.83 13.71 2.51
CA ARG A 137 -8.13 13.70 1.87
C ARG A 137 -9.14 13.04 2.79
N PHE A 138 -10.40 13.43 2.71
CA PHE A 138 -11.49 12.75 3.40
C PHE A 138 -12.42 12.06 2.39
N VAL A 139 -12.94 10.89 2.76
CA VAL A 139 -13.93 10.14 1.99
C VAL A 139 -15.09 9.78 2.92
N ASN A 140 -16.29 10.24 2.57
CA ASN A 140 -17.49 9.82 3.27
C ASN A 140 -18.09 8.58 2.58
N ALA A 141 -17.88 7.42 3.21
CA ALA A 141 -18.39 6.14 2.76
C ALA A 141 -19.40 5.52 3.73
N SER A 142 -19.99 6.31 4.63
CA SER A 142 -21.06 5.89 5.53
C SER A 142 -22.44 6.08 4.86
N PRO A 143 -23.22 5.01 4.61
CA PRO A 143 -24.46 5.09 3.84
C PRO A 143 -25.59 5.91 4.47
N ASP A 144 -25.67 5.94 5.80
CA ASP A 144 -26.74 6.59 6.57
C ASP A 144 -26.29 7.90 7.25
N ALA A 145 -25.03 8.29 7.08
CA ALA A 145 -24.54 9.58 7.53
C ALA A 145 -25.06 10.70 6.61
N PRO A 146 -25.46 11.85 7.16
CA PRO A 146 -25.73 13.04 6.36
C PRO A 146 -24.46 13.52 5.65
N ALA A 147 -24.57 14.60 4.87
CA ALA A 147 -23.36 15.34 4.48
C ALA A 147 -22.64 15.84 5.74
N VAL A 148 -21.30 15.79 5.72
CA VAL A 148 -20.48 16.10 6.89
C VAL A 148 -19.45 17.18 6.61
N ASP A 149 -19.14 17.95 7.65
CA ASP A 149 -17.95 18.80 7.69
C ASP A 149 -16.87 18.09 8.51
N VAL A 150 -15.62 18.20 8.07
CA VAL A 150 -14.45 17.70 8.81
C VAL A 150 -13.63 18.89 9.25
N ALA A 151 -13.53 19.07 10.56
CA ALA A 151 -12.88 20.22 11.17
C ALA A 151 -11.78 19.79 12.15
N VAL A 152 -10.81 20.68 12.36
CA VAL A 152 -9.94 20.57 13.54
C VAL A 152 -10.77 20.97 14.76
N LYS A 153 -10.68 20.19 15.84
CA LYS A 153 -11.35 20.49 17.11
C LYS A 153 -10.97 21.89 17.60
N ASN A 154 -11.97 22.73 17.84
CA ASN A 154 -11.80 24.16 18.16
C ASN A 154 -11.00 24.97 17.11
N GLY A 155 -10.96 24.50 15.87
CA GLY A 155 -10.20 25.12 14.77
C GLY A 155 -11.02 25.23 13.50
N GLU A 156 -10.30 25.36 12.37
CA GLU A 156 -10.91 25.53 11.05
C GLU A 156 -11.61 24.27 10.54
N VAL A 157 -12.57 24.46 9.65
CA VAL A 157 -13.13 23.40 8.82
C VAL A 157 -12.12 23.09 7.70
N LEU A 158 -11.67 21.84 7.63
CA LEU A 158 -10.76 21.39 6.60
C LEU A 158 -11.50 21.07 5.30
N PHE A 159 -12.65 20.43 5.42
CA PHE A 159 -13.52 19.99 4.33
C PHE A 159 -14.97 20.21 4.72
N ASP A 160 -15.76 20.80 3.83
CA ASP A 160 -17.16 21.12 4.04
C ASP A 160 -18.07 20.28 3.13
N ASN A 161 -19.28 20.00 3.62
CA ASN A 161 -20.39 19.41 2.88
C ASN A 161 -20.03 18.12 2.10
N VAL A 162 -19.29 17.20 2.73
CA VAL A 162 -18.89 15.94 2.12
C VAL A 162 -20.03 14.92 2.23
N ALA A 163 -20.79 14.77 1.16
CA ALA A 163 -21.90 13.83 1.06
C ALA A 163 -21.43 12.36 0.98
N PHE A 164 -22.31 11.41 1.31
CA PHE A 164 -22.09 9.99 1.08
C PHE A 164 -21.66 9.71 -0.37
N LYS A 165 -20.72 8.77 -0.55
CA LYS A 165 -20.06 8.42 -1.83
C LYS A 165 -19.23 9.56 -2.44
N SER A 166 -18.80 10.52 -1.63
CA SER A 166 -17.93 11.61 -2.07
C SER A 166 -16.55 11.53 -1.42
N ALA A 167 -15.55 11.96 -2.19
CA ALA A 167 -14.20 12.19 -1.72
C ALA A 167 -13.84 13.65 -1.97
N THR A 168 -13.12 14.26 -1.04
CA THR A 168 -12.62 15.62 -1.20
C THR A 168 -11.41 15.62 -2.14
N ASP A 169 -10.96 16.80 -2.55
CA ASP A 169 -9.58 16.93 -3.01
C ASP A 169 -8.61 16.73 -1.84
N TYR A 170 -7.34 16.45 -2.16
CA TYR A 170 -6.29 16.44 -1.15
C TYR A 170 -5.99 17.88 -0.71
N LYS A 171 -6.06 18.13 0.60
CA LYS A 171 -5.63 19.39 1.22
C LYS A 171 -4.24 19.22 1.81
N THR A 172 -3.38 20.22 1.59
CA THR A 172 -2.07 20.28 2.22
C THR A 172 -2.20 21.02 3.55
N VAL A 173 -1.63 20.45 4.60
CA VAL A 173 -1.64 20.98 5.97
C VAL A 173 -0.25 20.87 6.57
N ASP A 174 0.00 21.61 7.65
CA ASP A 174 1.23 21.44 8.41
C ASP A 174 1.31 20.02 9.00
N ALA A 175 2.51 19.44 9.01
CA ALA A 175 2.68 18.14 9.62
C ALA A 175 2.54 18.25 11.14
N ASN A 176 1.47 17.70 11.68
CA ASN A 176 1.21 17.70 13.11
C ASN A 176 0.28 16.55 13.52
N ARG A 177 0.01 16.46 14.81
CA ARG A 177 -1.09 15.67 15.33
C ARG A 177 -2.34 16.54 15.47
N TYR A 178 -3.42 16.09 14.87
CA TYR A 178 -4.71 16.75 14.89
C TYR A 178 -5.71 15.95 15.74
N ASN A 179 -6.60 16.67 16.41
CA ASN A 179 -7.86 16.11 16.87
C ASN A 179 -8.91 16.62 15.90
N LEU A 180 -9.47 15.73 15.09
CA LEU A 180 -10.50 16.10 14.12
C LEU A 180 -11.88 15.81 14.69
N GLU A 181 -12.87 16.53 14.19
CA GLU A 181 -14.29 16.30 14.42
C GLU A 181 -14.97 16.17 13.07
N VAL A 182 -15.78 15.13 12.92
CA VAL A 182 -16.77 15.05 11.86
C VAL A 182 -18.07 15.61 12.42
N ARG A 183 -18.61 16.63 11.76
CA ARG A 183 -19.81 17.37 12.16
C ARG A 183 -20.90 17.22 11.11
N SER A 184 -22.15 17.38 11.50
CA SER A 184 -23.22 17.54 10.51
C SER A 184 -22.95 18.80 9.67
N ALA A 185 -23.07 18.70 8.34
CA ALA A 185 -22.68 19.78 7.45
C ALA A 185 -23.40 21.11 7.78
N GLY A 186 -22.63 22.18 7.88
CA GLY A 186 -23.12 23.52 8.17
C GLY A 186 -23.53 23.76 9.63
N THR A 187 -23.33 22.80 10.53
CA THR A 187 -23.64 22.93 11.97
C THR A 187 -22.42 22.63 12.85
N PRO A 188 -22.41 23.09 14.11
CA PRO A 188 -21.35 22.72 15.05
C PRO A 188 -21.54 21.32 15.65
N ASP A 189 -22.58 20.58 15.28
CA ASP A 189 -22.95 19.32 15.92
C ASP A 189 -21.98 18.21 15.53
N VAL A 190 -21.13 17.81 16.49
CA VAL A 190 -20.16 16.73 16.32
C VAL A 190 -20.88 15.38 16.33
N ILE A 191 -20.71 14.61 15.26
CA ILE A 191 -21.25 13.25 15.12
C ILE A 191 -20.17 12.18 15.31
N LEU A 192 -18.89 12.52 15.14
CA LEU A 192 -17.76 11.64 15.43
C LEU A 192 -16.52 12.45 15.83
N ASP A 193 -15.99 12.19 17.02
CA ASP A 193 -14.64 12.62 17.41
C ASP A 193 -13.59 11.68 16.81
N VAL A 194 -12.56 12.24 16.18
CA VAL A 194 -11.42 11.51 15.62
C VAL A 194 -10.12 12.03 16.24
N PRO A 195 -9.79 11.58 17.46
CA PRO A 195 -8.63 12.08 18.18
C PRO A 195 -7.33 11.48 17.64
N TRP A 196 -6.21 12.19 17.87
CA TRP A 196 -4.85 11.69 17.62
C TRP A 196 -4.46 11.40 16.16
N VAL A 197 -5.10 12.03 15.18
CA VAL A 197 -4.76 11.91 13.75
C VAL A 197 -3.36 12.45 13.49
N GLY A 198 -2.39 11.54 13.32
CA GLY A 198 -0.99 11.88 13.12
C GLY A 198 -0.64 12.06 11.64
N LEU A 199 -0.52 13.30 11.19
CA LEU A 199 -0.05 13.64 9.85
C LEU A 199 1.44 13.96 9.89
N ARG A 200 2.26 13.09 9.30
CA ARG A 200 3.72 13.17 9.41
C ARG A 200 4.29 14.04 8.28
N PRO A 201 5.48 14.64 8.46
CA PRO A 201 6.13 15.34 7.36
C PRO A 201 6.32 14.42 6.16
N GLY A 202 5.94 14.88 4.97
CA GLY A 202 6.04 14.11 3.73
C GLY A 202 5.06 12.94 3.64
N SER A 203 3.97 12.93 4.40
CA SER A 203 2.91 11.91 4.27
C SER A 203 1.75 12.38 3.40
N VAL A 204 1.19 11.44 2.65
CA VAL A 204 -0.11 11.53 1.98
C VAL A 204 -1.03 10.51 2.64
N SER A 205 -2.19 10.94 3.11
CA SER A 205 -3.14 10.09 3.82
C SER A 205 -4.58 10.32 3.37
N THR A 206 -5.41 9.29 3.48
CA THR A 206 -6.86 9.38 3.32
C THR A 206 -7.54 9.00 4.63
N VAL A 207 -8.51 9.78 5.07
CA VAL A 207 -9.41 9.46 6.18
C VAL A 207 -10.74 8.99 5.59
N PHE A 208 -11.16 7.77 5.94
CA PHE A 208 -12.43 7.20 5.51
C PHE A 208 -13.41 7.25 6.68
N ALA A 209 -14.58 7.86 6.49
CA ALA A 209 -15.73 7.63 7.36
C ALA A 209 -16.47 6.36 6.89
N LEU A 210 -16.51 5.35 7.75
CA LEU A 210 -17.05 4.02 7.49
C LEU A 210 -18.11 3.68 8.54
N GLY A 211 -18.96 2.70 8.25
CA GLY A 211 -19.96 2.22 9.19
C GLY A 211 -21.25 3.02 9.10
N LEU A 212 -22.10 2.89 10.12
CA LEU A 212 -23.43 3.47 10.16
C LEU A 212 -23.57 4.43 11.34
N MET A 213 -24.09 5.63 11.10
CA MET A 213 -24.39 6.63 12.13
C MET A 213 -25.42 6.12 13.14
N ASN A 214 -26.45 5.40 12.67
CA ASN A 214 -27.55 4.88 13.48
C ASN A 214 -27.63 3.35 13.46
N GLY A 215 -26.52 2.66 13.17
CA GLY A 215 -26.49 1.21 12.96
C GLY A 215 -25.21 0.52 13.47
N GLN A 216 -24.99 -0.71 13.00
CA GLN A 216 -23.79 -1.50 13.28
C GLN A 216 -23.14 -1.97 11.97
N PRO A 217 -21.80 -1.95 11.87
CA PRO A 217 -20.85 -1.32 12.80
C PRO A 217 -21.07 0.20 12.90
N PRO A 218 -20.81 0.82 14.07
CA PRO A 218 -21.06 2.24 14.27
C PRO A 218 -20.13 3.08 13.39
N LEU A 219 -20.54 4.32 13.12
CA LEU A 219 -19.75 5.30 12.39
C LEU A 219 -18.37 5.44 13.03
N GLN A 220 -17.33 5.27 12.21
CA GLN A 220 -15.93 5.33 12.61
C GLN A 220 -15.07 5.95 11.52
N ALA A 221 -13.93 6.50 11.90
CA ALA A 221 -12.96 7.05 10.97
C ALA A 221 -11.71 6.16 10.93
N GLU A 222 -11.31 5.75 9.73
CA GLU A 222 -10.08 4.99 9.50
C GLU A 222 -9.07 5.87 8.75
N LEU A 223 -7.89 6.06 9.35
CA LEU A 223 -6.78 6.80 8.72
C LEU A 223 -5.86 5.84 7.98
N LYS A 224 -5.83 5.95 6.65
CA LYS A 224 -4.86 5.23 5.82
C LYS A 224 -3.71 6.14 5.39
N LEU A 225 -2.49 5.67 5.64
CA LEU A 225 -1.29 6.23 5.01
C LEU A 225 -1.18 5.71 3.57
N ASP A 226 -1.29 6.61 2.59
CA ASP A 226 -1.25 6.28 1.17
C ASP A 226 0.20 6.26 0.65
N ARG A 227 0.98 7.27 1.05
CA ARG A 227 2.40 7.38 0.76
C ARG A 227 3.11 8.11 1.89
N ARG A 228 4.40 7.79 2.09
CA ARG A 228 5.29 8.57 2.93
C ARG A 228 6.66 8.70 2.29
N SER A 229 7.32 9.85 2.45
CA SER A 229 8.74 9.96 2.17
C SER A 229 9.52 9.06 3.13
N TRP A 230 10.23 8.07 2.59
CA TRP A 230 11.08 7.18 3.40
C TRP A 230 12.30 7.93 3.96
N PHE A 231 12.67 9.02 3.30
CA PHE A 231 13.72 9.94 3.73
C PHE A 231 13.07 11.10 4.48
N GLY A 232 13.53 11.36 5.71
CA GLY A 232 13.06 12.47 6.54
C GLY A 232 13.31 13.84 5.86
N PRO A 233 12.67 14.91 6.35
CA PRO A 233 12.88 16.25 5.81
C PRO A 233 14.37 16.61 5.89
N GLY A 234 15.02 16.77 4.74
CA GLY A 234 16.41 17.25 4.64
C GLY A 234 17.41 16.37 3.90
N GLN A 235 17.06 15.17 3.43
CA GLN A 235 17.95 14.42 2.52
C GLN A 235 17.44 14.50 1.08
N GLY A 236 17.71 15.65 0.46
CA GLY A 236 17.59 15.78 -0.99
C GLY A 236 18.46 14.73 -1.68
N SER A 237 17.87 13.98 -2.60
CA SER A 237 18.58 13.09 -3.50
C SER A 237 19.38 13.91 -4.51
N GLY A 238 20.59 14.33 -4.12
CA GLY A 238 21.61 14.72 -5.09
C GLY A 238 22.09 13.47 -5.86
N PRO A 239 22.37 13.57 -7.17
CA PRO A 239 22.93 12.45 -7.91
C PRO A 239 24.38 12.23 -7.44
N GLY A 240 24.62 11.09 -6.79
CA GLY A 240 25.97 10.57 -6.54
C GLY A 240 26.60 11.03 -5.22
N GLN A 241 26.37 10.24 -4.16
CA GLN A 241 27.39 9.83 -3.18
C GLN A 241 26.71 8.91 -2.15
N GLY A 242 26.65 7.60 -2.47
CA GLY A 242 26.49 6.61 -1.40
C GLY A 242 27.70 6.70 -0.46
N PRO A 243 27.55 6.41 0.84
CA PRO A 243 28.69 6.35 1.74
C PRO A 243 29.66 5.29 1.20
N GLY A 244 30.79 5.75 0.67
CA GLY A 244 31.85 4.89 0.19
C GLY A 244 32.27 3.96 1.32
N PHE A 245 32.03 2.66 1.12
CA PHE A 245 32.70 1.62 1.88
C PHE A 245 34.20 1.83 1.66
N ARG A 246 34.89 2.41 2.64
CA ARG A 246 36.35 2.41 2.70
C ARG A 246 36.77 1.02 3.20
N PRO A 247 37.43 0.18 2.40
CA PRO A 247 37.98 -1.06 2.90
C PRO A 247 39.34 -0.76 3.52
N GLY A 248 39.48 -0.95 4.82
CA GLY A 248 40.80 -1.00 5.45
C GLY A 248 40.83 -0.49 6.87
N TYR A 249 40.59 -1.40 7.83
CA TYR A 249 41.39 -1.46 9.06
C TYR A 249 41.57 -2.93 9.43
N CYS A 250 42.73 -3.48 9.06
CA CYS A 250 43.25 -4.71 9.60
C CYS A 250 43.51 -4.54 11.10
N CYS A 251 42.93 -5.39 11.94
CA CYS A 251 43.39 -5.55 13.32
C CYS A 251 44.78 -6.21 13.32
N GLN A 252 45.81 -5.45 13.67
CA GLN A 252 47.10 -6.00 14.09
C GLN A 252 46.91 -6.78 15.40
N ARG A 253 47.42 -8.01 15.45
CA ARG A 253 47.46 -8.86 16.65
C ARG A 253 48.47 -8.32 17.68
N PRO A 254 48.14 -8.28 18.98
CA PRO A 254 49.14 -8.34 20.04
C PRO A 254 49.22 -9.76 20.66
N PRO A 255 50.37 -10.12 21.28
CA PRO A 255 50.64 -11.46 21.79
C PRO A 255 50.05 -11.69 23.20
N VAL A 256 49.49 -12.90 23.36
CA VAL A 256 49.49 -13.80 24.53
C VAL A 256 49.34 -13.22 25.96
N TYR A 257 48.31 -13.75 26.65
CA TYR A 257 48.04 -13.74 28.11
C TYR A 257 47.71 -12.39 28.76
N GLN A 258 46.41 -12.07 28.80
CA GLN A 258 45.65 -11.59 29.97
C GLN A 258 44.18 -11.34 29.54
N ARG A 259 43.20 -11.95 30.22
CA ARG A 259 41.79 -11.50 30.15
C ARG A 259 41.66 -10.28 31.06
N PRO A 260 40.94 -9.19 30.71
CA PRO A 260 39.48 -9.14 30.90
C PRO A 260 38.78 -8.16 29.89
N PRO A 261 37.60 -7.56 30.18
CA PRO A 261 36.28 -8.06 29.75
C PRO A 261 35.53 -7.13 28.76
N CYS A 262 34.54 -7.72 28.09
CA CYS A 262 33.38 -7.09 27.44
C CYS A 262 33.60 -6.01 26.35
N CYS A 263 33.27 -6.35 25.08
CA CYS A 263 32.51 -5.49 24.16
C CYS A 263 32.08 -6.22 22.87
N ARG A 264 30.84 -6.81 22.89
CA ARG A 264 29.91 -7.13 21.76
C ARG A 264 30.49 -7.95 20.56
N PRO A 265 29.75 -8.36 19.49
CA PRO A 265 28.32 -8.26 19.16
C PRO A 265 27.68 -9.63 18.78
N ASN A 266 26.35 -9.70 18.71
CA ASN A 266 25.70 -10.80 17.98
C ASN A 266 24.66 -10.22 17.02
N TYR A 267 25.08 -9.98 15.78
CA TYR A 267 24.19 -9.89 14.63
C TYR A 267 24.54 -11.08 13.75
N ASN A 268 23.74 -12.14 13.86
CA ASN A 268 23.77 -13.26 12.96
C ASN A 268 22.62 -13.07 11.98
N TYR A 269 22.93 -12.81 10.71
CA TYR A 269 21.96 -12.81 9.62
C TYR A 269 21.60 -14.26 9.31
N GLY A 270 20.43 -14.69 9.79
CA GLY A 270 19.77 -15.93 9.39
C GLY A 270 18.55 -15.60 8.55
N ASN A 271 18.45 -16.26 7.40
CA ASN A 271 17.28 -16.28 6.50
C ASN A 271 15.95 -16.30 7.24
N TYR A 272 15.05 -15.37 6.91
CA TYR A 272 13.63 -15.53 7.15
C TYR A 272 12.84 -15.34 5.86
N SER A 273 12.43 -16.48 5.30
CA SER A 273 11.21 -16.59 4.52
C SER A 273 10.05 -16.07 5.37
N PHE A 274 9.35 -15.04 4.91
CA PHE A 274 8.14 -14.57 5.57
C PHE A 274 6.96 -15.47 5.20
N TYR A 275 6.80 -16.56 5.95
CA TYR A 275 5.49 -17.02 6.39
C TYR A 275 5.22 -16.36 7.75
N GLY A 276 4.07 -15.69 7.88
CA GLY A 276 3.60 -15.08 9.13
C GLY A 276 2.64 -13.95 8.78
N GLY A 277 1.42 -13.90 9.29
CA GLY A 277 0.99 -14.37 10.59
C GLY A 277 0.22 -13.21 11.23
N TRP A 278 -1.05 -13.47 11.46
CA TRP A 278 -2.04 -12.58 12.06
C TRP A 278 -1.52 -11.76 13.24
N TYR A 279 -1.68 -10.44 13.17
CA TYR A 279 -1.70 -9.59 14.37
C TYR A 279 -3.09 -8.96 14.48
N TYR A 280 -3.92 -9.56 15.33
CA TYR A 280 -5.07 -8.89 15.94
C TYR A 280 -4.53 -7.89 16.97
N ASN A 281 -4.71 -6.59 16.73
CA ASN A 281 -4.59 -5.61 17.80
C ASN A 281 -5.92 -5.58 18.57
N HIS A 282 -5.92 -6.20 19.75
CA HIS A 282 -6.93 -5.96 20.77
C HIS A 282 -6.71 -4.57 21.39
N TYR A 283 -7.70 -3.69 21.24
CA TYR A 283 -7.83 -2.49 22.07
C TYR A 283 -8.33 -2.90 23.47
N PRO A 284 -7.73 -2.41 24.56
CA PRO A 284 -8.33 -2.56 25.87
C PRO A 284 -9.50 -1.58 26.02
N LYS A 285 -10.70 -2.12 26.30
CA LYS A 285 -11.85 -1.36 26.81
C LYS A 285 -11.52 -0.90 28.23
N VAL A 286 -11.67 0.39 28.50
CA VAL A 286 -11.69 0.93 29.87
C VAL A 286 -13.13 1.38 30.12
N TRP A 287 -13.72 0.82 31.17
CA TRP A 287 -15.00 1.22 31.75
C TRP A 287 -14.85 2.52 32.53
#